data_AF-A0A209B3Z4-F1
#
_entry.id   AF-A0A209B3Z4-F1
#
_cell.length_a   1.000
_cell.length_b   1.000
_cell.length_c   1.000
_cell.angle_alpha   90.00
_cell.angle_beta   90.00
_cell.angle_gamma   90.00
#
_symmetry.space_group_name_H-M   'P 1'
#
loop_
_entity.id
_entity.type
_entity.pdbx_description
1 polymer ?
#
loop_
_entity_poly.entity_id
_entity_poly.type
_entity_poly.pdbx_seq_one_letter_code
_entity_poly.pdbx_strand_id
1 'polypeptide(L)'
;MSLSHHHIRTTVDTYLARHPHEREQLSVLLDALDPPGEDIASRSTFTGHVTCGAIVVDQLGRVLHVLHLASGKVLAPGGHTEPSDDSLAAAALRELHEETGIPARVVTPWPGFETVPLDIDIHDIDARPGKGEPGHQHFDLRFLFRLQTTEVSVVPQEEEVGGIEWRPVDRVTSPALREKLLKLPLQAEPETANASALIYNDRGEYLLHLRDYFPGQIWEPGMWSLLGGGREPQDAALEHTVRRELAEEAGLDLADLSPFATEYASHDDGTTVPIAIYAGRWNGDPRELHLTEGVMLAWFAPEDLHRLRIADTTSSLVRRHAAGLPPMQSEPAPEEQRPASPHGTVPNIIGVHLYLERPDGTVLLGLRHPDSAFAPSTWHALAGHCEQENAIDCLIREAMEEAGLHIERQDVELVHVVHHIGQPRNPPRMALFFRARTWSGEPVLREPDKCTQWRFWDPTALPDDLVPYTRLAIEKIQNDELYSETGWPA
;
A
#
# COMPACT_ATOMS: atom_id res chain seq x y z
N MET A 1 -16.61 -31.81 6.19
CA MET A 1 -16.61 -33.12 5.48
C MET A 1 -15.25 -33.72 5.79
N SER A 2 -15.15 -34.99 6.20
CA SER A 2 -13.84 -35.58 6.50
C SER A 2 -12.89 -35.45 5.30
N LEU A 3 -11.60 -35.22 5.58
CA LEU A 3 -10.58 -35.10 4.54
C LEU A 3 -10.56 -36.38 3.70
N SER A 4 -11.04 -36.27 2.46
CA SER A 4 -11.19 -37.46 1.61
C SER A 4 -9.83 -38.06 1.26
N HIS A 5 -9.79 -39.38 1.11
CA HIS A 5 -8.63 -40.12 0.58
C HIS A 5 -8.09 -39.51 -0.72
N HIS A 6 -8.99 -39.04 -1.58
CA HIS A 6 -8.65 -38.34 -2.82
C HIS A 6 -7.90 -37.02 -2.58
N HIS A 7 -8.27 -36.26 -1.56
CA HIS A 7 -7.59 -35.01 -1.20
C HIS A 7 -6.17 -35.27 -0.70
N ILE A 8 -5.99 -36.29 0.15
CA ILE A 8 -4.64 -36.69 0.62
C ILE A 8 -3.79 -37.14 -0.57
N ARG A 9 -4.33 -38.00 -1.44
CA ARG A 9 -3.62 -38.44 -2.65
C ARG A 9 -3.19 -37.27 -3.53
N THR A 10 -4.11 -36.35 -3.82
CA THR A 10 -3.82 -35.16 -4.65
C THR A 10 -2.71 -34.31 -4.03
N THR A 11 -2.73 -34.15 -2.70
CA THR A 11 -1.70 -33.39 -1.97
C THR A 11 -0.33 -34.05 -2.08
N VAL A 12 -0.26 -35.38 -1.87
CA VAL A 12 0.98 -36.16 -1.97
C VAL A 12 1.52 -36.19 -3.40
N ASP A 13 0.66 -36.36 -4.41
CA ASP A 13 1.08 -36.34 -5.81
C ASP A 13 1.61 -34.95 -6.22
N THR A 14 1.00 -33.87 -5.75
CA THR A 14 1.46 -32.49 -5.99
C THR A 14 2.81 -32.23 -5.31
N TYR A 15 2.99 -32.75 -4.10
CA TYR A 15 4.28 -32.72 -3.40
C TYR A 15 5.37 -33.48 -4.18
N LEU A 16 5.09 -34.70 -4.63
CA LEU A 16 6.03 -35.53 -5.38
C LEU A 16 6.37 -34.96 -6.75
N ALA A 17 5.50 -34.15 -7.35
CA ALA A 17 5.82 -33.41 -8.57
C ALA A 17 6.98 -32.40 -8.33
N ARG A 18 7.10 -31.86 -7.12
CA ARG A 18 8.21 -30.97 -6.70
C ARG A 18 9.41 -31.73 -6.15
N HIS A 19 9.17 -32.90 -5.55
CA HIS A 19 10.18 -33.75 -4.91
C HIS A 19 10.21 -35.17 -5.50
N PRO A 20 10.47 -35.34 -6.82
CA PRO A 20 10.34 -36.65 -7.47
C PRO A 20 11.32 -37.70 -6.94
N HIS A 21 12.44 -37.24 -6.37
CA HIS A 21 13.47 -38.11 -5.75
C HIS A 21 13.03 -38.72 -4.42
N GLU A 22 11.98 -38.19 -3.77
CA GLU A 22 11.48 -38.70 -2.48
C GLU A 22 10.42 -39.80 -2.65
N ARG A 23 10.07 -40.16 -3.88
CA ARG A 23 9.04 -41.17 -4.17
C ARG A 23 9.34 -42.54 -3.53
N GLU A 24 10.61 -42.95 -3.53
CA GLU A 24 11.02 -44.22 -2.92
C GLU A 24 10.90 -44.16 -1.39
N GLN A 25 11.25 -43.04 -0.77
CA GLN A 25 11.10 -42.84 0.68
C GLN A 25 9.63 -42.83 1.11
N LEU A 26 8.74 -42.30 0.26
CA LEU A 26 7.30 -42.23 0.53
C LEU A 26 6.52 -43.47 0.05
N SER A 27 7.18 -44.57 -0.30
CA SER A 27 6.51 -45.75 -0.86
C SER A 27 5.43 -46.31 0.05
N VAL A 28 5.64 -46.34 1.36
CA VAL A 28 4.66 -46.87 2.34
C VAL A 28 3.39 -46.01 2.38
N LEU A 29 3.53 -44.69 2.30
CA LEU A 29 2.39 -43.78 2.19
C LEU A 29 1.65 -43.97 0.85
N LEU A 30 2.39 -44.15 -0.26
CA LEU A 30 1.80 -44.41 -1.56
C LEU A 30 1.05 -45.75 -1.61
N ASP A 31 1.62 -46.79 -0.99
CA ASP A 31 1.00 -48.11 -0.86
C ASP A 31 -0.28 -48.03 0.01
N ALA A 32 -0.28 -47.20 1.07
CA ALA A 32 -1.48 -46.94 1.88
C ALA A 32 -2.55 -46.13 1.12
N LEU A 33 -2.15 -45.33 0.13
CA LEU A 33 -3.03 -44.52 -0.72
C LEU A 33 -3.62 -45.29 -1.93
N ASP A 34 -3.04 -46.43 -2.31
CA ASP A 34 -3.46 -47.20 -3.49
C ASP A 34 -4.76 -48.02 -3.32
N PRO A 35 -5.00 -48.76 -2.21
CA PRO A 35 -6.22 -49.52 -2.03
C PRO A 35 -7.39 -48.60 -1.63
N PRO A 36 -8.55 -48.65 -2.32
CA PRO A 36 -9.75 -48.00 -1.84
C PRO A 36 -10.31 -48.77 -0.63
N GLY A 37 -10.06 -48.30 0.60
CA GLY A 37 -10.71 -48.92 1.76
C GLY A 37 -10.21 -48.53 3.16
N GLU A 38 -8.94 -48.15 3.34
CA GLU A 38 -8.45 -47.72 4.66
C GLU A 38 -8.55 -46.20 4.80
N ASP A 39 -9.22 -45.75 5.86
CA ASP A 39 -9.31 -44.32 6.19
C ASP A 39 -8.01 -43.88 6.86
N ILE A 40 -7.02 -43.53 6.04
CA ILE A 40 -5.71 -43.09 6.53
C ILE A 40 -5.74 -41.69 7.18
N ALA A 41 -6.88 -40.99 7.22
CA ALA A 41 -7.04 -39.78 8.03
C ALA A 41 -7.42 -40.12 9.49
N SER A 42 -7.88 -41.35 9.73
CA SER A 42 -8.30 -41.77 11.06
C SER A 42 -7.11 -42.19 11.93
N ARG A 43 -7.02 -41.61 13.12
CA ARG A 43 -6.07 -42.02 14.18
C ARG A 43 -6.24 -43.48 14.67
N SER A 44 -7.28 -44.18 14.22
CA SER A 44 -7.52 -45.61 14.51
C SER A 44 -6.94 -46.53 13.43
N THR A 45 -6.34 -45.98 12.37
CA THR A 45 -5.70 -46.73 11.29
C THR A 45 -4.24 -46.97 11.66
N PHE A 46 -3.95 -48.14 12.24
CA PHE A 46 -2.63 -48.48 12.78
C PHE A 46 -1.66 -49.07 11.74
N THR A 47 -2.09 -49.29 10.50
CA THR A 47 -1.21 -49.53 9.34
C THR A 47 -0.41 -48.29 8.96
N GLY A 48 -0.91 -47.11 9.34
CA GLY A 48 -0.31 -45.81 9.16
C GLY A 48 -1.39 -44.76 8.89
N HIS A 49 -1.24 -43.55 9.41
CA HIS A 49 -2.22 -42.49 9.20
C HIS A 49 -1.60 -41.10 9.14
N VAL A 50 -2.34 -40.17 8.55
CA VAL A 50 -1.94 -38.79 8.30
C VAL A 50 -1.99 -37.97 9.57
N THR A 51 -0.95 -37.18 9.75
CA THR A 51 -0.86 -36.09 10.71
C THR A 51 -0.43 -34.83 9.96
N CYS A 52 -0.69 -33.66 10.55
CA CYS A 52 -0.40 -32.38 9.92
C CYS A 52 0.41 -31.49 10.86
N GLY A 53 1.55 -30.98 10.37
CA GLY A 53 2.44 -30.10 11.11
C GLY A 53 2.50 -28.69 10.55
N ALA A 54 2.67 -27.68 11.41
CA ALA A 54 2.81 -26.28 11.05
C ALA A 54 4.26 -25.78 11.24
N ILE A 55 4.97 -25.59 10.13
CA ILE A 55 6.28 -24.95 10.11
C ILE A 55 6.04 -23.44 10.06
N VAL A 56 6.19 -22.74 11.18
CA VAL A 56 6.02 -21.29 11.24
C VAL A 56 7.37 -20.59 11.24
N VAL A 57 7.60 -19.71 10.26
CA VAL A 57 8.80 -18.88 10.14
C VAL A 57 8.48 -17.44 10.56
N ASP A 58 9.26 -16.85 11.46
CA ASP A 58 9.11 -15.44 11.84
C ASP A 58 9.85 -14.48 10.90
N GLN A 59 9.68 -13.17 11.14
CA GLN A 59 10.30 -12.12 10.34
C GLN A 59 11.84 -12.11 10.39
N LEU A 60 12.45 -12.77 11.38
CA LEU A 60 13.91 -12.91 11.52
C LEU A 60 14.43 -14.20 10.88
N GLY A 61 13.56 -14.97 10.20
CA GLY A 61 13.90 -16.24 9.60
C GLY A 61 14.12 -17.38 10.62
N ARG A 62 13.54 -17.27 11.81
CA ARG A 62 13.55 -18.34 12.83
C ARG A 62 12.29 -19.19 12.70
N VAL A 63 12.42 -20.48 12.99
CA VAL A 63 11.36 -21.49 12.90
C VAL A 63 10.85 -21.86 14.29
N LEU A 64 9.54 -21.82 14.48
CA LEU A 64 8.88 -22.22 15.72
C LEU A 64 9.03 -23.72 15.97
N HIS A 65 9.41 -24.07 17.19
CA HIS A 65 9.43 -25.44 17.67
C HIS A 65 8.79 -25.56 19.06
N VAL A 66 8.18 -26.70 19.32
CA VAL A 66 7.65 -27.15 20.60
C VAL A 66 8.48 -28.31 21.15
N LEU A 67 8.65 -28.38 22.47
CA LEU A 67 9.15 -29.57 23.15
C LEU A 67 7.97 -30.50 23.41
N HIS A 68 7.78 -31.50 22.55
CA HIS A 68 6.66 -32.42 22.67
C HIS A 68 6.89 -33.42 23.81
N LEU A 69 6.08 -33.36 24.87
CA LEU A 69 6.29 -34.10 26.12
C LEU A 69 6.23 -35.61 25.92
N ALA A 70 5.33 -36.09 25.05
CA ALA A 70 5.11 -37.53 24.90
C ALA A 70 6.23 -38.24 24.10
N SER A 71 6.98 -37.49 23.28
CA SER A 71 8.11 -38.02 22.50
C SER A 71 9.48 -37.57 23.03
N GLY A 72 9.52 -36.50 23.85
CA GLY A 72 10.74 -35.86 24.32
C GLY A 72 11.54 -35.16 23.21
N LYS A 73 10.94 -34.95 22.04
CA LYS A 73 11.60 -34.35 20.86
C LYS A 73 11.20 -32.88 20.71
N VAL A 74 12.08 -32.11 20.05
CA VAL A 74 11.80 -30.73 19.65
C VAL A 74 11.36 -30.74 18.19
N LEU A 75 10.08 -30.42 17.94
CA LEU A 75 9.38 -30.58 16.66
C LEU A 75 8.62 -29.31 16.30
N ALA A 76 8.16 -29.21 15.05
CA ALA A 76 7.11 -28.24 14.71
C ALA A 76 5.80 -28.66 15.41
N PRO A 77 4.91 -27.70 15.79
CA PRO A 77 3.59 -28.04 16.32
C PRO A 77 2.77 -28.81 15.28
N GLY A 78 1.98 -29.78 15.70
CA GLY A 78 1.25 -30.65 14.77
C GLY A 78 0.64 -31.90 15.42
N GLY A 79 -0.41 -32.41 14.77
CA GLY A 79 -1.21 -33.49 15.35
C GLY A 79 -2.11 -34.19 14.33
N HIS A 80 -3.12 -34.89 14.85
CA HIS A 80 -4.04 -35.70 14.07
C HIS A 80 -5.06 -34.83 13.34
N THR A 81 -5.57 -35.30 12.19
CA THR A 81 -6.69 -34.62 11.52
C THR A 81 -8.01 -34.90 12.24
N GLU A 82 -8.90 -33.91 12.26
CA GLU A 82 -10.24 -33.99 12.82
C GLU A 82 -11.34 -33.88 11.74
N PRO A 83 -12.55 -34.41 11.97
CA PRO A 83 -13.66 -34.29 11.01
C PRO A 83 -14.11 -32.85 10.70
N SER A 84 -13.77 -31.91 11.58
CA SER A 84 -13.99 -30.46 11.46
C SER A 84 -12.96 -29.74 10.60
N ASP A 85 -11.83 -30.37 10.28
CA ASP A 85 -10.78 -29.72 9.49
C ASP A 85 -11.21 -29.61 8.02
N ASP A 86 -11.23 -28.38 7.49
CA ASP A 86 -11.63 -28.11 6.11
C ASP A 86 -10.53 -28.46 5.08
N SER A 87 -9.28 -28.60 5.53
CA SER A 87 -8.12 -29.03 4.72
C SER A 87 -7.00 -29.57 5.62
N LEU A 88 -6.01 -30.24 5.03
CA LEU A 88 -4.80 -30.68 5.75
C LEU A 88 -4.01 -29.49 6.34
N ALA A 89 -3.94 -28.37 5.61
CA ALA A 89 -3.32 -27.15 6.11
C ALA A 89 -4.13 -26.52 7.27
N ALA A 90 -5.46 -26.62 7.24
CA ALA A 90 -6.31 -26.17 8.35
C ALA A 90 -6.09 -27.02 9.61
N ALA A 91 -5.89 -28.34 9.46
CA ALA A 91 -5.50 -29.20 10.58
C ALA A 91 -4.17 -28.73 11.20
N ALA A 92 -3.14 -28.44 10.39
CA ALA A 92 -1.88 -27.90 10.89
C ALA A 92 -2.05 -26.55 11.64
N LEU A 93 -2.90 -25.65 11.13
CA LEU A 93 -3.19 -24.35 11.78
C LEU A 93 -3.98 -24.49 13.08
N ARG A 94 -4.88 -25.49 13.18
CA ARG A 94 -5.59 -25.81 14.41
C ARG A 94 -4.61 -26.30 15.48
N GLU A 95 -3.76 -27.27 15.14
CA GLU A 95 -2.74 -27.81 16.04
C GLU A 95 -1.73 -26.73 16.49
N LEU A 96 -1.31 -25.85 15.58
CA LEU A 96 -0.53 -24.66 15.93
C LEU A 96 -1.21 -23.84 17.04
N HIS A 97 -2.51 -23.59 16.90
CA HIS A 97 -3.26 -22.81 17.88
C HIS A 97 -3.44 -23.54 19.20
N GLU A 98 -3.77 -24.83 19.17
CA GLU A 98 -3.97 -25.65 20.37
C GLU A 98 -2.68 -25.76 21.18
N GLU A 99 -1.56 -26.10 20.53
CA GLU A 99 -0.29 -26.34 21.22
C GLU A 99 0.42 -25.07 21.69
N THR A 100 0.25 -23.94 20.98
CA THR A 100 1.07 -22.73 21.17
C THR A 100 0.26 -21.47 21.46
N GLY A 101 -1.07 -21.52 21.33
CA GLY A 101 -1.94 -20.35 21.44
C GLY A 101 -1.87 -19.38 20.24
N ILE A 102 -0.96 -19.59 19.29
CA ILE A 102 -0.81 -18.72 18.10
C ILE A 102 -2.05 -18.86 17.22
N PRO A 103 -2.84 -17.79 17.02
CA PRO A 103 -4.05 -17.89 16.24
C PRO A 103 -3.74 -17.93 14.73
N ALA A 104 -4.50 -18.73 13.98
CA ALA A 104 -4.32 -18.86 12.53
C ALA A 104 -4.31 -17.51 11.77
N ARG A 105 -5.02 -16.49 12.28
CA ARG A 105 -5.09 -15.14 11.66
C ARG A 105 -3.76 -14.36 11.65
N VAL A 106 -2.76 -14.76 12.44
CA VAL A 106 -1.46 -14.07 12.48
C VAL A 106 -0.39 -14.81 11.69
N VAL A 107 -0.76 -15.89 11.02
CA VAL A 107 0.12 -16.63 10.11
C VAL A 107 -0.51 -16.70 8.72
N THR A 108 0.32 -16.70 7.70
CA THR A 108 -0.10 -16.89 6.30
C THR A 108 0.65 -18.04 5.68
N PRO A 109 0.04 -18.83 4.79
CA PRO A 109 0.78 -19.82 4.02
C PRO A 109 1.94 -19.15 3.27
N TRP A 110 3.05 -19.87 3.10
CA TRP A 110 4.17 -19.33 2.34
C TRP A 110 3.84 -19.33 0.84
N PRO A 111 4.23 -18.28 0.09
CA PRO A 111 4.03 -18.20 -1.36
C PRO A 111 4.40 -19.49 -2.10
N GLY A 112 3.44 -20.05 -2.84
CA GLY A 112 3.58 -21.29 -3.58
C GLY A 112 3.46 -22.56 -2.72
N PHE A 113 3.20 -22.49 -1.42
CA PHE A 113 2.98 -23.62 -0.51
C PHE A 113 1.60 -23.55 0.18
N GLU A 114 0.63 -22.91 -0.45
CA GLU A 114 -0.71 -22.66 0.10
C GLU A 114 -1.48 -23.96 0.36
N THR A 115 -1.31 -24.94 -0.53
CA THR A 115 -2.03 -26.23 -0.50
C THR A 115 -1.10 -27.43 -0.55
N VAL A 116 0.21 -27.20 -0.62
CA VAL A 116 1.22 -28.24 -0.78
C VAL A 116 2.17 -28.19 0.41
N PRO A 117 2.41 -29.30 1.12
CA PRO A 117 3.35 -29.32 2.23
C PRO A 117 4.76 -29.01 1.75
N LEU A 118 5.59 -28.41 2.61
CA LEU A 118 7.01 -28.25 2.35
C LEU A 118 7.77 -29.56 2.51
N ASP A 119 7.34 -30.42 3.44
CA ASP A 119 7.99 -31.66 3.80
C ASP A 119 6.95 -32.73 4.13
N ILE A 120 7.23 -33.98 3.77
CA ILE A 120 6.46 -35.14 4.22
C ILE A 120 7.44 -36.08 4.92
N ASP A 121 7.15 -36.38 6.18
CA ASP A 121 7.96 -37.27 7.01
C ASP A 121 7.18 -38.51 7.41
N ILE A 122 7.84 -39.66 7.39
CA ILE A 122 7.27 -40.92 7.84
C ILE A 122 8.08 -41.37 9.05
N HIS A 123 7.41 -41.51 10.19
CA HIS A 123 8.07 -41.92 11.43
C HIS A 123 7.23 -42.88 12.26
N ASP A 124 7.92 -43.73 13.00
CA ASP A 124 7.30 -44.72 13.86
C ASP A 124 6.82 -44.10 15.18
N ILE A 125 5.67 -44.57 15.63
CA ILE A 125 5.08 -44.29 16.94
C ILE A 125 5.15 -45.57 17.77
N ASP A 126 5.75 -45.46 18.95
CA ASP A 126 5.87 -46.56 19.89
C ASP A 126 4.49 -47.05 20.34
N ALA A 127 4.36 -48.37 20.51
CA ALA A 127 3.15 -48.97 21.04
C ALA A 127 2.83 -48.41 22.44
N ARG A 128 1.55 -48.10 22.68
CA ARG A 128 1.02 -47.71 23.99
C ARG A 128 -0.04 -48.74 24.43
N PRO A 129 0.38 -49.90 24.97
CA PRO A 129 -0.54 -50.96 25.37
C PRO A 129 -1.64 -50.50 26.34
N GLY A 130 -1.32 -49.54 27.22
CA GLY A 130 -2.27 -48.97 28.18
C GLY A 130 -3.43 -48.18 27.54
N LYS A 131 -3.31 -47.78 26.27
CA LYS A 131 -4.37 -47.11 25.49
C LYS A 131 -4.92 -47.98 24.35
N GLY A 132 -4.48 -49.25 24.25
CA GLY A 132 -4.87 -50.15 23.17
C GLY A 132 -4.30 -49.78 21.80
N GLU A 133 -3.23 -48.99 21.77
CA GLU A 133 -2.62 -48.43 20.56
C GLU A 133 -1.34 -49.22 20.24
N PRO A 134 -1.34 -50.07 19.19
CA PRO A 134 -0.14 -50.77 18.75
C PRO A 134 0.87 -49.78 18.14
N GLY A 135 2.10 -50.24 17.96
CA GLY A 135 3.09 -49.46 17.20
C GLY A 135 2.62 -49.29 15.76
N HIS A 136 2.74 -48.09 15.23
CA HIS A 136 2.24 -47.70 13.92
C HIS A 136 3.07 -46.54 13.35
N GLN A 137 2.74 -46.05 12.16
CA GLN A 137 3.43 -44.94 11.53
C GLN A 137 2.55 -43.70 11.42
N HIS A 138 3.16 -42.53 11.59
CA HIS A 138 2.57 -41.28 11.17
C HIS A 138 3.13 -40.86 9.81
N PHE A 139 2.23 -40.43 8.92
CA PHE A 139 2.55 -39.72 7.69
C PHE A 139 2.35 -38.22 7.94
N ASP A 140 3.41 -37.55 8.35
CA ASP A 140 3.39 -36.16 8.80
C ASP A 140 3.57 -35.21 7.63
N LEU A 141 2.47 -34.57 7.21
CA LEU A 141 2.42 -33.59 6.15
C LEU A 141 2.64 -32.19 6.75
N ARG A 142 3.80 -31.60 6.49
CA ARG A 142 4.24 -30.37 7.15
C ARG A 142 4.05 -29.16 6.24
N PHE A 143 3.14 -28.27 6.61
CA PHE A 143 2.79 -27.06 5.88
C PHE A 143 3.63 -25.87 6.35
N LEU A 144 4.02 -25.01 5.41
CA LEU A 144 4.87 -23.85 5.67
C LEU A 144 4.05 -22.58 5.77
N PHE A 145 4.24 -21.87 6.88
CA PHE A 145 3.59 -20.62 7.20
C PHE A 145 4.61 -19.54 7.60
N ARG A 146 4.22 -18.29 7.41
CA ARG A 146 4.94 -17.11 7.86
C ARG A 146 4.15 -16.35 8.91
N LEU A 147 4.80 -15.97 10.01
CA LEU A 147 4.24 -15.12 11.04
C LEU A 147 4.19 -13.66 10.57
N GLN A 148 3.02 -13.02 10.66
CA GLN A 148 2.78 -11.66 10.18
C GLN A 148 3.10 -10.57 11.21
N THR A 149 3.34 -10.93 12.46
CA THR A 149 3.60 -9.99 13.57
C THR A 149 4.99 -10.21 14.16
N THR A 150 5.61 -9.13 14.66
CA THR A 150 6.84 -9.19 15.46
C THR A 150 6.58 -9.62 16.90
N GLU A 151 5.37 -9.40 17.40
CA GLU A 151 4.96 -9.74 18.76
C GLU A 151 3.78 -10.71 18.71
N VAL A 152 4.02 -11.96 19.11
CA VAL A 152 2.98 -12.96 19.29
C VAL A 152 3.07 -13.51 20.72
N SER A 153 1.96 -13.45 21.45
CA SER A 153 1.86 -14.12 22.74
C SER A 153 1.77 -15.62 22.49
N VAL A 154 2.76 -16.35 22.96
CA VAL A 154 2.79 -17.81 22.86
C VAL A 154 2.45 -18.40 24.21
N VAL A 155 1.42 -19.24 24.25
CA VAL A 155 0.92 -19.89 25.46
C VAL A 155 0.96 -21.40 25.20
N PRO A 156 1.95 -22.13 25.73
CA PRO A 156 2.05 -23.56 25.52
C PRO A 156 0.87 -24.28 26.17
N GLN A 157 0.36 -25.30 25.50
CA GLN A 157 -0.54 -26.25 26.14
C GLN A 157 0.26 -27.16 27.07
N GLU A 158 0.09 -27.00 28.38
CA GLU A 158 0.93 -27.66 29.39
C GLU A 158 0.82 -29.20 29.39
N GLU A 159 -0.24 -29.78 28.82
CA GLU A 159 -0.39 -31.24 28.74
C GLU A 159 0.50 -31.89 27.66
N GLU A 160 0.83 -31.17 26.60
CA GLU A 160 1.50 -31.72 25.41
C GLU A 160 2.85 -31.04 25.12
N VAL A 161 3.01 -29.78 25.53
CA VAL A 161 4.16 -28.93 25.23
C VAL A 161 4.91 -28.55 26.50
N GLY A 162 6.16 -29.02 26.60
CA GLY A 162 7.07 -28.74 27.71
C GLY A 162 7.87 -27.45 27.57
N GLY A 163 7.73 -26.74 26.44
CA GLY A 163 8.45 -25.51 26.15
C GLY A 163 8.39 -25.14 24.67
N ILE A 164 8.69 -23.87 24.37
CA ILE A 164 8.64 -23.32 23.01
C ILE A 164 9.95 -22.62 22.71
N GLU A 165 10.45 -22.81 21.50
CA GLU A 165 11.72 -22.24 21.05
C GLU A 165 11.63 -21.77 19.59
N TRP A 166 12.12 -20.55 19.33
CA TRP A 166 12.36 -20.05 17.98
C TRP A 166 13.80 -20.32 17.57
N ARG A 167 13.99 -21.18 16.57
CA ARG A 167 15.32 -21.64 16.14
C ARG A 167 15.70 -21.05 14.78
N PRO A 168 16.91 -20.51 14.63
CA PRO A 168 17.46 -20.26 13.30
C PRO A 168 17.38 -21.52 12.41
N VAL A 169 17.18 -21.31 11.11
CA VAL A 169 16.92 -22.41 10.15
C VAL A 169 18.04 -23.46 10.14
N ASP A 170 19.29 -23.03 10.24
CA ASP A 170 20.46 -23.90 10.33
C ASP A 170 20.48 -24.80 11.58
N ARG A 171 19.61 -24.54 12.56
CA ARG A 171 19.43 -25.30 13.81
C ARG A 171 18.13 -26.09 13.89
N VAL A 172 17.34 -26.15 12.81
CA VAL A 172 16.17 -27.03 12.72
C VAL A 172 16.62 -28.49 12.87
N THR A 173 15.94 -29.26 13.73
CA THR A 173 16.38 -30.60 14.15
C THR A 173 16.31 -31.62 13.02
N SER A 174 15.23 -31.60 12.23
CA SER A 174 15.05 -32.50 11.07
C SER A 174 16.01 -32.13 9.94
N PRO A 175 16.93 -33.02 9.51
CA PRO A 175 17.87 -32.73 8.43
C PRO A 175 17.18 -32.46 7.07
N ALA A 176 16.17 -33.25 6.72
CA ALA A 176 15.44 -33.11 5.45
C ALA A 176 14.68 -31.78 5.39
N LEU A 177 13.95 -31.45 6.46
CA LEU A 177 13.25 -30.17 6.58
C LEU A 177 14.23 -29.00 6.56
N ARG A 178 15.36 -29.10 7.29
CA ARG A 178 16.40 -28.07 7.30
C ARG A 178 16.97 -27.81 5.91
N GLU A 179 17.26 -28.86 5.13
CA GLU A 179 17.78 -28.70 3.78
C GLU A 179 16.79 -27.98 2.86
N LYS A 180 15.49 -28.30 2.96
CA LYS A 180 14.43 -27.63 2.20
C LYS A 180 14.29 -26.17 2.61
N LEU A 181 14.26 -25.90 3.91
CA LEU A 181 14.22 -24.55 4.46
C LEU A 181 15.43 -23.71 4.01
N LEU A 182 16.65 -24.26 4.02
CA LEU A 182 17.84 -23.53 3.55
C LEU A 182 17.83 -23.21 2.05
N LYS A 183 17.08 -23.97 1.24
CA LYS A 183 16.88 -23.71 -0.19
C LYS A 183 15.76 -22.70 -0.45
N LEU A 184 14.88 -22.49 0.52
CA LEU A 184 13.90 -21.42 0.42
C LEU A 184 14.60 -20.08 0.60
N PRO A 185 14.19 -19.05 -0.14
CA PRO A 185 14.64 -17.70 0.13
C PRO A 185 13.93 -17.24 1.43
N LEU A 186 14.44 -17.66 2.59
CA LEU A 186 13.83 -17.35 3.89
C LEU A 186 14.04 -15.90 4.34
N GLN A 187 14.87 -15.17 3.60
CA GLN A 187 14.98 -13.71 3.63
C GLN A 187 14.13 -13.03 2.55
N ALA A 188 13.26 -13.77 1.84
CA ALA A 188 12.32 -13.16 0.89
C ALA A 188 11.30 -12.34 1.67
N GLU A 189 11.34 -11.03 1.44
CA GLU A 189 10.34 -10.04 1.81
C GLU A 189 8.89 -10.50 1.46
N PRO A 190 7.88 -9.99 2.20
CA PRO A 190 6.54 -10.56 2.33
C PRO A 190 5.74 -10.62 1.03
N GLU A 191 4.73 -11.50 1.04
CA GLU A 191 3.65 -11.55 0.08
C GLU A 191 2.71 -10.35 0.25
N THR A 192 3.22 -9.19 -0.17
CA THR A 192 2.51 -8.07 -0.80
C THR A 192 3.51 -7.30 -1.67
N ALA A 193 4.48 -7.95 -2.31
CA ALA A 193 5.32 -7.22 -3.25
C ALA A 193 4.50 -6.88 -4.50
N ASN A 194 4.10 -5.63 -4.64
CA ASN A 194 3.58 -5.10 -5.90
C ASN A 194 4.75 -5.01 -6.89
N ALA A 195 4.45 -4.90 -8.17
CA ALA A 195 5.49 -4.69 -9.18
C ALA A 195 5.10 -3.57 -10.13
N SER A 196 6.02 -2.63 -10.36
CA SER A 196 5.79 -1.48 -11.23
C SER A 196 6.91 -1.28 -12.24
N ALA A 197 6.56 -0.69 -13.38
CA ALA A 197 7.47 -0.46 -14.48
C ALA A 197 7.94 0.99 -14.53
N LEU A 198 9.25 1.19 -14.45
CA LEU A 198 9.91 2.45 -14.77
C LEU A 198 10.24 2.48 -16.27
N ILE A 199 9.32 3.02 -17.07
CA ILE A 199 9.43 3.02 -18.53
C ILE A 199 10.04 4.33 -19.01
N TYR A 200 11.12 4.26 -19.78
CA TYR A 200 11.80 5.43 -20.34
C TYR A 200 12.01 5.32 -21.85
N ASN A 201 12.17 6.47 -22.51
CA ASN A 201 12.42 6.55 -23.95
C ASN A 201 13.81 7.12 -24.28
N ASP A 202 14.16 7.14 -25.57
CA ASP A 202 15.47 7.60 -26.06
C ASP A 202 15.64 9.12 -25.94
N ARG A 203 14.57 9.87 -25.63
CA ARG A 203 14.60 11.31 -25.34
C ARG A 203 14.85 11.62 -23.86
N GLY A 204 14.94 10.59 -23.01
CA GLY A 204 15.13 10.75 -21.57
C GLY A 204 13.86 11.08 -20.79
N GLU A 205 12.69 10.85 -21.38
CA GLU A 205 11.40 11.03 -20.73
C GLU A 205 10.90 9.71 -20.12
N TYR A 206 10.02 9.81 -19.13
CA TYR A 206 9.44 8.69 -18.39
C TYR A 206 7.93 8.63 -18.57
N LEU A 207 7.41 7.44 -18.81
CA LEU A 207 5.99 7.21 -19.00
C LEU A 207 5.34 7.13 -17.63
N LEU A 208 4.43 8.05 -17.33
CA LEU A 208 3.65 8.06 -16.11
C LEU A 208 2.17 7.90 -16.41
N HIS A 209 1.48 7.34 -15.43
CA HIS A 209 0.06 7.06 -15.43
C HIS A 209 -0.66 7.95 -14.43
N LEU A 210 -1.69 8.67 -14.87
CA LEU A 210 -2.56 9.42 -13.97
C LEU A 210 -3.65 8.49 -13.45
N ARG A 211 -3.59 8.19 -12.15
CA ARG A 211 -4.54 7.30 -11.48
C ARG A 211 -5.95 7.88 -11.46
N ASP A 212 -6.95 7.02 -11.39
CA ASP A 212 -8.34 7.42 -11.16
C ASP A 212 -8.50 8.20 -9.85
N TYR A 213 -9.58 8.96 -9.72
CA TYR A 213 -9.89 9.65 -8.47
C TYR A 213 -10.99 8.92 -7.70
N PHE A 214 -10.64 7.82 -7.05
CA PHE A 214 -11.52 7.05 -6.15
C PHE A 214 -10.98 6.99 -4.70
N PRO A 215 -11.12 8.08 -3.91
CA PRO A 215 -10.66 8.12 -2.53
C PRO A 215 -11.20 7.00 -1.66
N GLY A 216 -10.31 6.36 -0.88
CA GLY A 216 -10.64 5.24 0.00
C GLY A 216 -10.91 3.91 -0.70
N GLN A 217 -10.81 3.86 -2.04
CA GLN A 217 -10.95 2.62 -2.82
C GLN A 217 -9.64 2.23 -3.50
N ILE A 218 -8.89 3.22 -3.98
CA ILE A 218 -7.58 3.01 -4.57
C ILE A 218 -6.52 3.80 -3.80
N TRP A 219 -5.29 3.30 -3.84
CA TRP A 219 -4.16 4.00 -3.27
C TRP A 219 -3.80 5.24 -4.10
N GLU A 220 -3.49 6.35 -3.42
CA GLU A 220 -3.05 7.61 -4.03
C GLU A 220 -3.94 8.12 -5.20
N PRO A 221 -5.25 8.33 -4.97
CA PRO A 221 -6.18 8.74 -6.01
C PRO A 221 -5.81 10.09 -6.64
N GLY A 222 -5.83 10.14 -7.98
CA GLY A 222 -5.47 11.33 -8.76
C GLY A 222 -4.01 11.73 -8.68
N MET A 223 -3.11 10.81 -8.33
CA MET A 223 -1.66 10.99 -8.41
C MET A 223 -1.14 10.43 -9.74
N TRP A 224 -0.02 10.98 -10.22
CA TRP A 224 0.81 10.36 -11.25
C TRP A 224 1.66 9.27 -10.61
N SER A 225 1.65 8.07 -11.19
CA SER A 225 2.42 6.91 -10.72
C SER A 225 3.08 6.17 -11.88
N LEU A 226 3.90 5.17 -11.54
CA LEU A 226 4.31 4.14 -12.47
C LEU A 226 3.13 3.21 -12.78
N LEU A 227 3.16 2.57 -13.95
CA LEU A 227 2.24 1.47 -14.28
C LEU A 227 2.63 0.21 -13.51
N GLY A 228 1.65 -0.57 -13.09
CA GLY A 228 1.88 -1.79 -12.33
C GLY A 228 0.90 -1.97 -11.19
N GLY A 229 0.97 -3.14 -10.56
CA GLY A 229 -0.10 -3.59 -9.70
C GLY A 229 0.32 -4.72 -8.76
N GLY A 230 -0.71 -5.30 -8.15
CA GLY A 230 -0.58 -6.35 -7.17
C GLY A 230 -0.17 -7.67 -7.79
N ARG A 231 0.63 -8.44 -7.06
CA ARG A 231 0.92 -9.81 -7.47
C ARG A 231 -0.36 -10.65 -7.40
N GLU A 232 -0.69 -11.32 -8.50
CA GLU A 232 -1.79 -12.27 -8.57
C GLU A 232 -1.30 -13.73 -8.40
N PRO A 233 -2.17 -14.68 -8.00
CA PRO A 233 -1.77 -16.07 -7.75
C PRO A 233 -1.11 -16.78 -8.94
N GLN A 234 -1.42 -16.37 -10.17
CA GLN A 234 -0.81 -16.89 -11.39
C GLN A 234 0.59 -16.32 -11.68
N ASP A 235 1.02 -15.27 -10.98
CA ASP A 235 2.29 -14.62 -11.24
C ASP A 235 3.44 -15.42 -10.61
N ALA A 236 4.18 -16.13 -11.47
CA ALA A 236 5.32 -16.95 -11.07
C ALA A 236 6.50 -16.14 -10.49
N ALA A 237 6.60 -14.85 -10.82
CA ALA A 237 7.57 -13.89 -10.27
C ALA A 237 7.03 -12.46 -10.39
N LEU A 238 7.63 -11.50 -9.67
CA LEU A 238 7.27 -10.08 -9.79
C LEU A 238 7.52 -9.49 -11.18
N GLU A 239 8.46 -10.06 -11.93
CA GLU A 239 8.62 -9.72 -13.35
C GLU A 239 7.38 -10.13 -14.17
N HIS A 240 6.74 -11.27 -13.84
CA HIS A 240 5.50 -11.68 -14.49
C HIS A 240 4.34 -10.77 -14.08
N THR A 241 4.28 -10.35 -12.81
CA THR A 241 3.31 -9.35 -12.33
C THR A 241 3.38 -8.07 -13.14
N VAL A 242 4.53 -7.41 -13.20
CA VAL A 242 4.65 -6.15 -13.94
C VAL A 242 4.39 -6.33 -15.44
N ARG A 243 4.76 -7.47 -16.04
CA ARG A 243 4.47 -7.76 -17.46
C ARG A 243 2.97 -7.92 -17.72
N ARG A 244 2.27 -8.64 -16.83
CA ARG A 244 0.82 -8.81 -16.90
C ARG A 244 0.12 -7.47 -16.77
N GLU A 245 0.45 -6.69 -15.74
CA GLU A 245 -0.13 -5.37 -15.49
C GLU A 245 0.08 -4.44 -16.68
N LEU A 246 1.28 -4.36 -17.24
CA LEU A 246 1.54 -3.57 -18.45
C LEU A 246 0.67 -3.99 -19.64
N ALA A 247 0.47 -5.30 -19.83
CA ALA A 247 -0.33 -5.83 -20.92
C ALA A 247 -1.84 -5.59 -20.70
N GLU A 248 -2.33 -5.73 -19.48
CA GLU A 248 -3.74 -5.58 -19.10
C GLU A 248 -4.16 -4.11 -19.01
N GLU A 249 -3.33 -3.28 -18.36
CA GLU A 249 -3.62 -1.87 -18.10
C GLU A 249 -3.41 -1.01 -19.34
N ALA A 250 -2.34 -1.25 -20.11
CA ALA A 250 -1.89 -0.34 -21.17
C ALA A 250 -1.66 -1.03 -22.52
N GLY A 251 -1.84 -2.35 -22.63
CA GLY A 251 -1.53 -3.10 -23.86
C GLY A 251 -0.04 -3.13 -24.21
N LEU A 252 0.84 -2.94 -23.22
CA LEU A 252 2.28 -2.86 -23.40
C LEU A 252 2.94 -4.23 -23.21
N ASP A 253 3.77 -4.62 -24.19
CA ASP A 253 4.68 -5.77 -24.09
C ASP A 253 6.13 -5.27 -24.27
N LEU A 254 6.88 -5.24 -23.17
CA LEU A 254 8.27 -4.79 -23.14
C LEU A 254 9.20 -5.99 -23.04
N ALA A 255 9.93 -6.30 -24.11
CA ALA A 255 10.85 -7.44 -24.12
C ALA A 255 11.92 -7.33 -23.00
N ASP A 256 12.49 -6.14 -22.83
CA ASP A 256 13.59 -5.87 -21.90
C ASP A 256 13.07 -5.15 -20.65
N LEU A 257 12.81 -5.92 -19.60
CA LEU A 257 12.56 -5.41 -18.24
C LEU A 257 13.66 -5.93 -17.32
N SER A 258 14.32 -5.02 -16.60
CA SER A 258 15.39 -5.36 -15.66
C SER A 258 15.06 -4.86 -14.25
N PRO A 259 15.27 -5.65 -13.19
CA PRO A 259 15.12 -5.18 -11.82
C PRO A 259 15.98 -3.92 -11.59
N PHE A 260 15.38 -2.89 -11.02
CA PHE A 260 16.04 -1.61 -10.77
C PHE A 260 16.08 -1.25 -9.29
N ALA A 261 14.97 -1.33 -8.57
CA ALA A 261 14.86 -0.90 -7.18
C ALA A 261 13.70 -1.59 -6.45
N THR A 262 13.60 -1.34 -5.14
CA THR A 262 12.39 -1.57 -4.36
C THR A 262 11.93 -0.22 -3.81
N GLU A 263 10.69 0.15 -4.07
CA GLU A 263 9.99 1.28 -3.46
C GLU A 263 9.08 0.78 -2.33
N TYR A 264 8.68 1.64 -1.40
CA TYR A 264 7.75 1.27 -0.34
C TYR A 264 6.53 2.19 -0.39
N ALA A 265 5.38 1.57 -0.54
CA ALA A 265 4.07 2.16 -0.35
C ALA A 265 3.78 2.35 1.13
N SER A 266 3.11 3.43 1.55
CA SER A 266 2.56 3.55 2.90
C SER A 266 1.03 3.58 2.85
N HIS A 267 0.39 2.78 3.70
CA HIS A 267 -1.05 2.83 3.96
C HIS A 267 -1.38 3.85 5.06
N ASP A 268 -2.63 4.31 5.09
CA ASP A 268 -3.15 5.24 6.10
C ASP A 268 -3.08 4.68 7.55
N ASP A 269 -2.90 3.37 7.70
CA ASP A 269 -2.73 2.68 8.99
C ASP A 269 -1.26 2.53 9.42
N GLY A 270 -0.32 3.08 8.64
CA GLY A 270 1.12 3.02 8.90
C GLY A 270 1.79 1.74 8.41
N THR A 271 1.07 0.81 7.78
CA THR A 271 1.69 -0.36 7.15
C THR A 271 2.39 0.03 5.85
N THR A 272 3.57 -0.56 5.59
CA THR A 272 4.31 -0.33 4.35
C THR A 272 4.35 -1.57 3.48
N VAL A 273 4.19 -1.37 2.17
CA VAL A 273 4.13 -2.46 1.18
C VAL A 273 5.26 -2.29 0.16
N PRO A 274 6.16 -3.28 -0.01
CA PRO A 274 7.24 -3.18 -0.98
C PRO A 274 6.71 -3.24 -2.41
N ILE A 275 7.31 -2.47 -3.31
CA ILE A 275 7.02 -2.44 -4.74
C ILE A 275 8.33 -2.70 -5.49
N ALA A 276 8.43 -3.83 -6.19
CA ALA A 276 9.57 -4.11 -7.04
C ALA A 276 9.49 -3.28 -8.32
N ILE A 277 10.53 -2.49 -8.57
CA ILE A 277 10.61 -1.62 -9.75
C ILE A 277 11.44 -2.31 -10.83
N TYR A 278 10.86 -2.45 -12.01
CA TYR A 278 11.52 -2.93 -13.22
C TYR A 278 11.69 -1.80 -14.21
N ALA A 279 12.93 -1.52 -14.62
CA ALA A 279 13.19 -0.53 -15.66
C ALA A 279 13.09 -1.18 -17.04
N GLY A 280 12.43 -0.50 -17.97
CA GLY A 280 12.25 -0.94 -19.35
C GLY A 280 12.25 0.21 -20.34
N ARG A 281 12.67 -0.06 -21.57
CA ARG A 281 12.76 0.97 -22.62
C ARG A 281 11.62 0.84 -23.61
N TRP A 282 10.96 1.95 -23.91
CA TRP A 282 9.88 2.03 -24.89
C TRP A 282 9.81 3.41 -25.54
N ASN A 283 9.55 3.46 -26.85
CA ASN A 283 9.61 4.69 -27.66
C ASN A 283 8.30 5.02 -28.39
N GLY A 284 7.19 4.39 -28.03
CA GLY A 284 5.90 4.62 -28.69
C GLY A 284 5.17 5.88 -28.21
N ASP A 285 3.98 6.09 -28.76
CA ASP A 285 3.09 7.21 -28.40
C ASP A 285 2.07 6.76 -27.33
N PRO A 286 2.08 7.35 -26.12
CA PRO A 286 1.16 6.98 -25.04
C PRO A 286 -0.31 7.14 -25.43
N ARG A 287 -0.61 8.02 -26.39
CA ARG A 287 -1.98 8.30 -26.86
C ARG A 287 -2.56 7.16 -27.70
N GLU A 288 -1.73 6.24 -28.17
CA GLU A 288 -2.14 5.06 -28.95
C GLU A 288 -2.41 3.84 -28.04
N LEU A 289 -2.01 3.92 -26.77
CA LEU A 289 -2.24 2.87 -25.78
C LEU A 289 -3.68 2.90 -25.29
N HIS A 290 -4.26 1.71 -25.15
CA HIS A 290 -5.61 1.56 -24.62
C HIS A 290 -5.48 1.37 -23.12
N LEU A 291 -5.88 2.40 -22.37
CA LEU A 291 -5.83 2.38 -20.92
C LEU A 291 -7.12 1.76 -20.36
N THR A 292 -7.01 0.70 -19.56
CA THR A 292 -8.17 0.03 -18.93
C THR A 292 -8.40 0.48 -17.49
N GLU A 293 -7.36 0.98 -16.81
CA GLU A 293 -7.40 1.56 -15.46
C GLU A 293 -6.72 2.94 -15.44
N GLY A 294 -7.32 3.93 -14.77
CA GLY A 294 -6.85 5.31 -14.69
C GLY A 294 -7.22 6.22 -15.87
N VAL A 295 -6.69 7.44 -15.86
CA VAL A 295 -7.20 8.56 -16.66
C VAL A 295 -6.40 8.76 -17.95
N MET A 296 -5.07 8.77 -17.87
CA MET A 296 -4.21 8.96 -19.04
C MET A 296 -2.77 8.51 -18.81
N LEU A 297 -2.04 8.32 -19.91
CA LEU A 297 -0.59 8.11 -19.95
C LEU A 297 0.09 9.30 -20.63
N ALA A 298 1.22 9.75 -20.08
CA ALA A 298 2.00 10.83 -20.70
C ALA A 298 3.50 10.69 -20.41
N TRP A 299 4.30 11.26 -21.32
CA TRP A 299 5.75 11.37 -21.18
C TRP A 299 6.11 12.61 -20.36
N PHE A 300 7.03 12.46 -19.41
CA PHE A 300 7.57 13.57 -18.62
C PHE A 300 9.09 13.53 -18.54
N ALA A 301 9.72 14.69 -18.68
CA ALA A 301 11.13 14.85 -18.37
C ALA A 301 11.34 14.88 -16.84
N PRO A 302 12.46 14.34 -16.30
CA PRO A 302 12.74 14.36 -14.86
C PRO A 302 12.67 15.75 -14.21
N GLU A 303 13.03 16.79 -14.96
CA GLU A 303 12.93 18.18 -14.53
C GLU A 303 11.49 18.65 -14.34
N ASP A 304 10.51 18.10 -15.04
CA ASP A 304 9.11 18.52 -14.97
C ASP A 304 8.32 17.84 -13.83
N LEU A 305 8.87 16.80 -13.19
CA LEU A 305 8.17 16.03 -12.15
C LEU A 305 7.72 16.86 -10.95
N HIS A 306 8.38 18.00 -10.68
CA HIS A 306 7.99 18.91 -9.59
C HIS A 306 6.65 19.61 -9.82
N ARG A 307 6.11 19.54 -11.04
CA ARG A 307 4.81 20.11 -11.43
C ARG A 307 3.68 19.08 -11.32
N LEU A 308 4.03 17.81 -11.07
CA LEU A 308 3.07 16.71 -11.02
C LEU A 308 2.72 16.39 -9.58
N ARG A 309 1.48 15.96 -9.38
CA ARG A 309 1.07 15.33 -8.13
C ARG A 309 1.58 13.88 -8.11
N ILE A 310 2.82 13.68 -7.70
CA ILE A 310 3.53 12.38 -7.71
C ILE A 310 4.19 12.14 -6.35
N ALA A 311 4.32 10.88 -5.94
CA ALA A 311 5.01 10.55 -4.69
C ALA A 311 6.49 10.97 -4.74
N ASP A 312 7.01 11.50 -3.63
CA ASP A 312 8.42 11.95 -3.52
C ASP A 312 9.40 10.80 -3.76
N THR A 313 9.01 9.58 -3.37
CA THR A 313 9.75 8.34 -3.58
C THR A 313 9.86 8.01 -5.07
N THR A 314 8.75 8.04 -5.82
CA THR A 314 8.73 7.83 -7.27
C THR A 314 9.49 8.93 -8.01
N SER A 315 9.31 10.20 -7.63
CA SER A 315 10.03 11.34 -8.21
C SER A 315 11.55 11.20 -8.03
N SER A 316 11.98 10.80 -6.83
CA SER A 316 13.38 10.53 -6.53
C SER A 316 13.94 9.35 -7.32
N LEU A 317 13.16 8.27 -7.46
CA LEU A 317 13.50 7.08 -8.22
C LEU A 317 13.78 7.43 -9.70
N VAL A 318 12.89 8.18 -10.35
CA VAL A 318 13.05 8.63 -11.74
C VAL A 318 14.32 9.46 -11.91
N ARG A 319 14.56 10.44 -11.03
CA ARG A 319 15.75 11.30 -11.09
C ARG A 319 17.04 10.51 -10.92
N ARG A 320 17.06 9.50 -10.04
CA ARG A 320 18.23 8.62 -9.86
C ARG A 320 18.50 7.76 -11.08
N HIS A 321 17.47 7.14 -11.64
CA HIS A 321 17.59 6.36 -12.87
C HIS A 321 18.13 7.22 -14.01
N ALA A 322 17.59 8.43 -14.20
CA ALA A 322 18.05 9.38 -15.21
C ALA A 322 19.53 9.79 -15.02
N ALA A 323 20.00 9.85 -13.77
CA ALA A 323 21.39 10.15 -13.45
C ALA A 323 22.34 8.93 -13.53
N GLY A 324 21.84 7.73 -13.86
CA GLY A 324 22.64 6.50 -13.88
C GLY A 324 23.15 6.06 -12.50
N LEU A 325 22.49 6.54 -11.42
CA LEU A 325 22.87 6.20 -10.05
C LEU A 325 22.20 4.88 -9.63
N PRO A 326 22.88 4.03 -8.82
CA PRO A 326 22.26 2.83 -8.28
C PRO A 326 21.05 3.18 -7.40
N PRO A 327 20.11 2.24 -7.15
CA PRO A 327 19.03 2.45 -6.18
C PRO A 327 19.62 2.79 -4.80
N MET A 328 18.94 3.66 -4.06
CA MET A 328 19.28 3.86 -2.65
C MET A 328 18.73 2.65 -1.87
N GLN A 329 19.50 2.06 -0.96
CA GLN A 329 18.93 1.23 0.10
C GLN A 329 18.12 2.19 0.98
N SER A 330 16.82 2.30 0.71
CA SER A 330 15.90 2.93 1.63
C SER A 330 15.75 2.01 2.83
N GLU A 331 16.58 2.20 3.86
CA GLU A 331 16.03 2.00 5.20
C GLU A 331 14.81 2.93 5.31
N PRO A 332 13.70 2.49 5.91
CA PRO A 332 12.61 3.40 6.19
C PRO A 332 13.23 4.59 6.91
N ALA A 333 13.11 5.78 6.31
CA ALA A 333 13.40 7.00 7.04
C ALA A 333 12.63 6.87 8.37
N PRO A 334 13.23 7.17 9.53
CA PRO A 334 12.45 7.19 10.75
C PRO A 334 11.31 8.14 10.46
N GLU A 335 10.09 7.60 10.40
CA GLU A 335 8.91 8.43 10.49
C GLU A 335 9.14 9.24 11.74
N GLU A 336 9.30 10.57 11.59
CA GLU A 336 8.80 11.42 12.65
C GLU A 336 7.35 11.00 12.81
N GLN A 337 7.09 10.11 13.78
CA GLN A 337 5.77 9.81 14.29
C GLN A 337 5.19 11.15 14.70
N ARG A 338 4.55 11.84 13.77
CA ARG A 338 3.75 13.00 14.08
C ARG A 338 2.64 12.43 14.94
N PRO A 339 2.59 12.78 16.24
CA PRO A 339 1.54 12.28 17.10
C PRO A 339 0.20 12.55 16.41
N ALA A 340 -0.67 11.54 16.38
CA ALA A 340 -2.01 11.70 15.83
C ALA A 340 -2.62 12.98 16.40
N SER A 341 -3.13 13.84 15.52
CA SER A 341 -3.70 15.12 15.92
C SER A 341 -4.71 14.88 17.05
N PRO A 342 -4.70 15.69 18.13
CA PRO A 342 -5.59 15.50 19.27
C PRO A 342 -7.04 15.31 18.85
N HIS A 343 -7.78 14.49 19.61
CA HIS A 343 -9.20 14.22 19.35
C HIS A 343 -9.98 15.54 19.22
N GLY A 344 -10.71 15.69 18.11
CA GLY A 344 -11.43 16.92 17.75
C GLY A 344 -10.69 17.87 16.81
N THR A 345 -9.44 17.55 16.41
CA THR A 345 -8.76 18.31 15.35
C THR A 345 -9.48 18.11 14.02
N VAL A 346 -9.82 19.21 13.35
CA VAL A 346 -10.46 19.19 12.04
C VAL A 346 -9.55 19.81 10.98
N PRO A 347 -9.45 19.22 9.78
CA PRO A 347 -8.70 19.82 8.68
C PRO A 347 -9.38 21.12 8.22
N ASN A 348 -8.56 22.13 7.96
CA ASN A 348 -9.01 23.40 7.39
C ASN A 348 -8.65 23.47 5.91
N ILE A 349 -9.59 23.91 5.07
CA ILE A 349 -9.27 24.24 3.68
C ILE A 349 -8.49 25.56 3.67
N ILE A 350 -7.38 25.62 2.91
CA ILE A 350 -6.63 26.85 2.70
C ILE A 350 -7.08 27.50 1.39
N GLY A 351 -7.59 28.72 1.46
CA GLY A 351 -7.84 29.56 0.29
C GLY A 351 -6.89 30.73 0.27
N VAL A 352 -6.31 31.04 -0.89
CA VAL A 352 -5.46 32.22 -1.05
C VAL A 352 -6.22 33.29 -1.82
N HIS A 353 -6.06 34.54 -1.41
CA HIS A 353 -6.77 35.68 -1.96
C HIS A 353 -5.77 36.80 -2.22
N LEU A 354 -5.85 37.39 -3.40
CA LEU A 354 -5.02 38.53 -3.77
C LEU A 354 -5.72 39.84 -3.40
N TYR A 355 -5.11 40.58 -2.49
CA TYR A 355 -5.41 41.98 -2.22
C TYR A 355 -4.51 42.86 -3.10
N LEU A 356 -4.94 43.06 -4.34
CA LEU A 356 -4.20 43.89 -5.30
C LEU A 356 -4.64 45.35 -5.18
N GLU A 357 -3.81 46.18 -4.56
CA GLU A 357 -4.07 47.59 -4.32
C GLU A 357 -3.21 48.46 -5.26
N ARG A 358 -3.85 49.38 -5.98
CA ARG A 358 -3.14 50.38 -6.79
C ARG A 358 -2.63 51.53 -5.93
N PRO A 359 -1.64 52.32 -6.40
CA PRO A 359 -1.16 53.50 -5.67
C PRO A 359 -2.22 54.57 -5.35
N ASP A 360 -3.37 54.53 -6.03
CA ASP A 360 -4.53 55.39 -5.76
C ASP A 360 -5.46 54.85 -4.66
N GLY A 361 -5.10 53.73 -4.02
CA GLY A 361 -5.85 53.07 -2.96
C GLY A 361 -6.99 52.17 -3.44
N THR A 362 -7.19 52.03 -4.76
CA THR A 362 -8.26 51.16 -5.29
C THR A 362 -7.83 49.70 -5.31
N VAL A 363 -8.77 48.79 -5.02
CA VAL A 363 -8.53 47.35 -4.89
C VAL A 363 -9.20 46.56 -6.00
N LEU A 364 -8.51 45.57 -6.56
CA LEU A 364 -9.04 44.71 -7.61
C LEU A 364 -10.08 43.72 -7.06
N LEU A 365 -11.25 43.67 -7.69
CA LEU A 365 -12.25 42.63 -7.48
C LEU A 365 -12.70 42.04 -8.82
N GLY A 366 -13.05 40.77 -8.80
CA GLY A 366 -13.67 40.04 -9.90
C GLY A 366 -15.18 39.88 -9.70
N LEU A 367 -15.96 39.83 -10.78
CA LEU A 367 -17.38 39.48 -10.74
C LEU A 367 -17.54 38.03 -11.16
N ARG A 368 -18.01 37.18 -10.23
CA ARG A 368 -18.18 35.75 -10.47
C ARG A 368 -19.22 35.48 -11.55
N HIS A 369 -18.98 34.45 -12.37
CA HIS A 369 -19.91 34.04 -13.42
C HIS A 369 -21.29 33.66 -12.82
N PRO A 370 -22.41 33.94 -13.50
CA PRO A 370 -23.76 33.58 -13.01
C PRO A 370 -23.95 32.10 -12.69
N ASP A 371 -23.20 31.22 -13.34
CA ASP A 371 -23.26 29.77 -13.13
C ASP A 371 -22.32 29.28 -12.00
N SER A 372 -21.66 30.19 -11.28
CA SER A 372 -20.77 29.81 -10.19
C SER A 372 -21.51 29.07 -9.07
N ALA A 373 -21.00 27.89 -8.69
CA ALA A 373 -21.57 27.09 -7.60
C ALA A 373 -21.58 27.82 -6.24
N PHE A 374 -20.64 28.75 -6.03
CA PHE A 374 -20.57 29.62 -4.87
C PHE A 374 -20.66 31.09 -5.30
N ALA A 375 -21.52 31.86 -4.62
CA ALA A 375 -21.71 33.29 -4.80
C ALA A 375 -21.82 33.72 -6.30
N PRO A 376 -22.80 33.19 -7.06
CA PRO A 376 -23.01 33.60 -8.44
C PRO A 376 -23.33 35.09 -8.56
N SER A 377 -22.83 35.73 -9.61
CA SER A 377 -23.05 37.17 -9.86
C SER A 377 -22.70 38.06 -8.67
N THR A 378 -21.68 37.69 -7.90
CA THR A 378 -21.22 38.41 -6.71
C THR A 378 -19.74 38.77 -6.87
N TRP A 379 -19.34 39.96 -6.45
CA TRP A 379 -17.95 40.40 -6.44
C TRP A 379 -17.11 39.63 -5.41
N HIS A 380 -15.85 39.34 -5.73
CA HIS A 380 -14.90 38.69 -4.83
C HIS A 380 -13.46 39.14 -5.12
N ALA A 381 -12.56 38.92 -4.16
CA ALA A 381 -11.13 39.01 -4.43
C ALA A 381 -10.71 37.88 -5.39
N LEU A 382 -9.73 38.14 -6.24
CA LEU A 382 -9.05 37.08 -7.01
C LEU A 382 -8.55 36.04 -6.03
N ALA A 383 -8.97 34.78 -6.21
CA ALA A 383 -8.80 33.79 -5.15
C ALA A 383 -8.79 32.37 -5.68
N GLY A 384 -7.88 31.57 -5.13
CA GLY A 384 -7.71 30.16 -5.47
C GLY A 384 -7.83 29.23 -4.28
N HIS A 385 -8.01 27.95 -4.59
CA HIS A 385 -7.84 26.88 -3.61
C HIS A 385 -6.36 26.50 -3.58
N CYS A 386 -5.75 26.53 -2.40
CA CYS A 386 -4.38 26.07 -2.27
C CYS A 386 -4.33 24.57 -2.53
N GLU A 387 -3.62 24.19 -3.59
CA GLU A 387 -3.36 22.80 -3.93
C GLU A 387 -2.16 22.29 -3.10
N GLN A 388 -1.45 21.27 -3.59
CA GLN A 388 -0.23 20.76 -2.96
C GLN A 388 0.98 21.67 -3.27
N GLU A 389 0.85 22.93 -2.86
CA GLU A 389 1.82 24.00 -3.03
C GLU A 389 1.79 24.88 -1.76
N ASN A 390 2.78 25.77 -1.58
CA ASN A 390 2.66 26.76 -0.50
C ASN A 390 1.77 27.93 -0.94
N ALA A 391 1.19 28.62 0.04
CA ALA A 391 0.19 29.66 -0.20
C ALA A 391 0.67 30.81 -1.11
N ILE A 392 1.97 31.11 -1.15
CA ILE A 392 2.51 32.17 -2.03
C ILE A 392 2.57 31.67 -3.47
N ASP A 393 3.02 30.44 -3.70
CA ASP A 393 3.07 29.87 -5.05
C ASP A 393 1.65 29.69 -5.62
N CYS A 394 0.68 29.28 -4.79
CA CYS A 394 -0.73 29.27 -5.15
C CYS A 394 -1.21 30.65 -5.60
N LEU A 395 -0.92 31.70 -4.80
CA LEU A 395 -1.32 33.06 -5.14
C LEU A 395 -0.74 33.51 -6.50
N ILE A 396 0.53 33.21 -6.76
CA ILE A 396 1.23 33.57 -8.00
C ILE A 396 0.62 32.83 -9.19
N ARG A 397 0.36 31.53 -9.04
CA ARG A 397 -0.29 30.70 -10.06
C ARG A 397 -1.68 31.25 -10.40
N GLU A 398 -2.53 31.44 -9.40
CA GLU A 398 -3.91 31.91 -9.57
C GLU A 398 -3.96 33.33 -10.16
N ALA A 399 -3.07 34.22 -9.74
CA ALA A 399 -2.96 35.57 -10.32
C ALA A 399 -2.61 35.54 -11.81
N MET A 400 -1.75 34.60 -12.22
CA MET A 400 -1.38 34.39 -13.61
C MET A 400 -2.50 33.71 -14.41
N GLU A 401 -3.11 32.66 -13.87
CA GLU A 401 -4.16 31.86 -14.51
C GLU A 401 -5.45 32.65 -14.70
N GLU A 402 -5.96 33.33 -13.67
CA GLU A 402 -7.24 34.03 -13.73
C GLU A 402 -7.15 35.42 -14.37
N ALA A 403 -6.03 36.14 -14.13
CA ALA A 403 -5.89 37.55 -14.46
C ALA A 403 -4.68 37.91 -15.35
N GLY A 404 -3.78 36.97 -15.63
CA GLY A 404 -2.56 37.23 -16.42
C GLY A 404 -1.54 38.12 -15.71
N LEU A 405 -1.59 38.19 -14.38
CA LEU A 405 -0.72 39.02 -13.56
C LEU A 405 0.56 38.25 -13.20
N HIS A 406 1.70 38.91 -13.36
CA HIS A 406 3.00 38.39 -12.96
C HIS A 406 3.43 39.04 -11.66
N ILE A 407 3.60 38.23 -10.61
CA ILE A 407 3.99 38.66 -9.26
C ILE A 407 5.24 37.86 -8.85
N GLU A 408 6.26 38.55 -8.40
CA GLU A 408 7.47 37.92 -7.86
C GLU A 408 7.27 37.57 -6.38
N ARG A 409 7.83 36.44 -5.95
CA ARG A 409 7.66 35.92 -4.58
C ARG A 409 8.04 36.93 -3.49
N GLN A 410 9.09 37.72 -3.73
CA GLN A 410 9.60 38.73 -2.80
C GLN A 410 8.66 39.92 -2.61
N ASP A 411 7.67 40.10 -3.49
CA ASP A 411 6.71 41.20 -3.48
C ASP A 411 5.39 40.83 -2.81
N VAL A 412 5.24 39.58 -2.37
CA VAL A 412 4.05 39.07 -1.71
C VAL A 412 4.16 39.23 -0.19
N GLU A 413 3.09 39.71 0.44
CA GLU A 413 3.01 39.92 1.89
C GLU A 413 1.65 39.45 2.42
N LEU A 414 1.62 38.65 3.49
CA LEU A 414 0.38 38.27 4.16
C LEU A 414 -0.16 39.50 4.92
N VAL A 415 -1.38 39.91 4.60
CA VAL A 415 -2.00 41.11 5.18
C VAL A 415 -3.23 40.80 6.02
N HIS A 416 -3.88 39.66 5.81
CA HIS A 416 -5.00 39.24 6.66
C HIS A 416 -5.28 37.74 6.57
N VAL A 417 -5.92 37.21 7.60
CA VAL A 417 -6.43 35.83 7.65
C VAL A 417 -7.88 35.87 8.14
N VAL A 418 -8.80 35.29 7.35
CA VAL A 418 -10.18 35.06 7.79
C VAL A 418 -10.38 33.58 8.09
N HIS A 419 -10.63 33.24 9.35
CA HIS A 419 -11.00 31.90 9.76
C HIS A 419 -12.52 31.79 9.79
N HIS A 420 -13.11 31.04 8.87
CA HIS A 420 -14.55 31.03 8.69
C HIS A 420 -15.15 29.64 8.51
N ILE A 421 -16.38 29.50 9.02
CA ILE A 421 -17.25 28.36 8.76
C ILE A 421 -18.33 28.82 7.78
N GLY A 422 -18.45 28.09 6.66
CA GLY A 422 -19.49 28.29 5.66
C GLY A 422 -20.83 27.65 6.06
N GLN A 423 -21.47 26.96 5.12
CA GLN A 423 -22.71 26.23 5.40
C GLN A 423 -22.48 25.05 6.37
N PRO A 424 -23.50 24.65 7.16
CA PRO A 424 -23.41 23.47 8.01
C PRO A 424 -23.03 22.25 7.17
N ARG A 425 -21.97 21.53 7.56
CA ARG A 425 -21.31 20.36 6.90
C ARG A 425 -20.11 20.64 6.00
N ASN A 426 -19.77 21.90 5.69
CA ASN A 426 -18.49 22.19 5.02
C ASN A 426 -17.36 22.27 6.06
N PRO A 427 -16.15 21.75 5.76
CA PRO A 427 -14.99 21.92 6.63
C PRO A 427 -14.67 23.41 6.82
N PRO A 428 -14.11 23.80 7.98
CA PRO A 428 -13.70 25.18 8.21
C PRO A 428 -12.61 25.60 7.20
N ARG A 429 -12.52 26.90 6.95
CA ARG A 429 -11.59 27.46 5.96
C ARG A 429 -10.77 28.57 6.56
N MET A 430 -9.47 28.57 6.24
CA MET A 430 -8.58 29.70 6.43
C MET A 430 -8.39 30.39 5.07
N ALA A 431 -8.93 31.60 4.94
CA ALA A 431 -8.69 32.47 3.79
C ALA A 431 -7.50 33.38 4.08
N LEU A 432 -6.38 33.11 3.43
CA LEU A 432 -5.15 33.91 3.50
C LEU A 432 -5.22 35.02 2.45
N PHE A 433 -5.18 36.28 2.88
CA PHE A 433 -5.14 37.44 2.00
C PHE A 433 -3.71 37.97 1.90
N PHE A 434 -3.20 38.05 0.68
CA PHE A 434 -1.87 38.52 0.39
C PHE A 434 -1.92 39.81 -0.44
N ARG A 435 -1.12 40.80 -0.06
CA ARG A 435 -0.86 42.00 -0.85
C ARG A 435 0.35 41.75 -1.76
N ALA A 436 0.24 42.15 -3.02
CA ALA A 436 1.37 42.26 -3.92
C ALA A 436 1.85 43.72 -3.94
N ARG A 437 3.09 43.96 -3.49
CA ARG A 437 3.70 45.31 -3.47
C ARG A 437 4.03 45.80 -4.88
N THR A 438 4.47 44.89 -5.75
CA THR A 438 4.69 45.15 -7.16
C THR A 438 4.22 43.95 -7.99
N TRP A 439 3.80 44.24 -9.22
CA TRP A 439 3.37 43.24 -10.21
C TRP A 439 3.55 43.82 -11.61
N SER A 440 3.44 42.96 -12.63
CA SER A 440 3.34 43.38 -14.02
C SER A 440 2.19 42.69 -14.75
N GLY A 441 1.75 43.29 -15.86
CA GLY A 441 0.52 42.91 -16.54
C GLY A 441 -0.68 43.75 -16.10
N GLU A 442 -1.70 43.81 -16.95
CA GLU A 442 -3.02 44.37 -16.61
C GLU A 442 -4.00 43.20 -16.40
N PRO A 443 -4.93 43.29 -15.43
CA PRO A 443 -5.91 42.23 -15.22
C PRO A 443 -6.74 41.99 -16.47
N VAL A 444 -6.65 40.79 -17.04
CA VAL A 444 -7.42 40.34 -18.19
C VAL A 444 -8.24 39.11 -17.84
N LEU A 445 -9.42 38.96 -18.44
CA LEU A 445 -10.27 37.79 -18.21
C LEU A 445 -9.68 36.58 -18.95
N ARG A 446 -9.05 35.66 -18.22
CA ARG A 446 -8.47 34.43 -18.79
C ARG A 446 -9.36 33.20 -18.60
N GLU A 447 -10.22 33.23 -17.58
CA GLU A 447 -11.20 32.18 -17.28
C GLU A 447 -12.63 32.73 -17.32
N PRO A 448 -13.16 33.03 -18.52
CA PRO A 448 -14.45 33.71 -18.70
C PRO A 448 -15.65 32.88 -18.19
N ASP A 449 -15.46 31.57 -18.01
CA ASP A 449 -16.42 30.63 -17.42
C ASP A 449 -16.51 30.75 -15.89
N LYS A 450 -15.50 31.33 -15.22
CA LYS A 450 -15.47 31.53 -13.77
C LYS A 450 -15.65 32.99 -13.36
N CYS A 451 -15.09 33.93 -14.12
CA CYS A 451 -15.14 35.37 -13.85
C CYS A 451 -15.58 36.12 -15.11
N THR A 452 -16.51 37.06 -14.97
CA THR A 452 -17.06 37.83 -16.09
C THR A 452 -16.51 39.25 -16.20
N GLN A 453 -15.90 39.77 -15.13
CA GLN A 453 -15.37 41.13 -15.12
C GLN A 453 -14.32 41.33 -14.02
N TRP A 454 -13.23 42.05 -14.33
CA TRP A 454 -12.30 42.62 -13.35
C TRP A 454 -12.53 44.12 -13.20
N ARG A 455 -12.52 44.65 -11.97
CA ARG A 455 -12.66 46.09 -11.71
C ARG A 455 -11.94 46.51 -10.43
N PHE A 456 -11.32 47.68 -10.48
CA PHE A 456 -10.79 48.35 -9.29
C PHE A 456 -11.87 49.15 -8.58
N TRP A 457 -11.97 48.98 -7.25
CA TRP A 457 -12.97 49.60 -6.38
C TRP A 457 -12.31 50.42 -5.28
N ASP A 458 -12.95 51.52 -4.89
CA ASP A 458 -12.60 52.25 -3.67
C ASP A 458 -12.99 51.40 -2.44
N PRO A 459 -12.06 51.08 -1.51
CA PRO A 459 -12.37 50.32 -0.30
C PRO A 459 -13.48 50.92 0.57
N THR A 460 -13.73 52.23 0.46
CA THR A 460 -14.79 52.94 1.19
C THR A 460 -16.14 52.94 0.46
N ALA A 461 -16.17 52.50 -0.80
CA ALA A 461 -17.35 52.46 -1.66
C ALA A 461 -17.45 51.14 -2.44
N LEU A 462 -17.28 50.02 -1.70
CA LEU A 462 -17.40 48.66 -2.23
C LEU A 462 -18.82 48.34 -2.71
N PRO A 463 -18.99 47.50 -3.75
CA PRO A 463 -20.31 47.13 -4.27
C PRO A 463 -21.14 46.39 -3.20
N ASP A 464 -22.47 46.50 -3.23
CA ASP A 464 -23.35 45.84 -2.25
C ASP A 464 -23.24 44.31 -2.34
N ASP A 465 -23.20 43.78 -3.57
CA ASP A 465 -23.06 42.38 -3.96
C ASP A 465 -21.60 41.90 -3.87
N LEU A 466 -21.02 41.94 -2.67
CA LEU A 466 -19.66 41.46 -2.38
C LEU A 466 -19.70 40.26 -1.43
N VAL A 467 -18.88 39.25 -1.70
CA VAL A 467 -18.72 38.08 -0.84
C VAL A 467 -18.40 38.52 0.61
N PRO A 468 -19.18 38.11 1.63
CA PRO A 468 -19.10 38.68 2.98
C PRO A 468 -17.71 38.63 3.62
N TYR A 469 -16.99 37.51 3.50
CA TYR A 469 -15.65 37.41 4.07
C TYR A 469 -14.62 38.28 3.32
N THR A 470 -14.85 38.57 2.03
CA THR A 470 -14.00 39.50 1.25
C THR A 470 -14.20 40.91 1.75
N ARG A 471 -15.45 41.33 1.99
CA ARG A 471 -15.75 42.64 2.60
C ARG A 471 -15.07 42.79 3.96
N LEU A 472 -15.25 41.79 4.83
CA LEU A 472 -14.63 41.75 6.15
C LEU A 472 -13.10 41.87 6.05
N ALA A 473 -12.46 41.10 5.16
CA ALA A 473 -11.03 41.16 4.97
C ALA A 473 -10.56 42.55 4.52
N ILE A 474 -11.23 43.18 3.55
CA ILE A 474 -10.84 44.52 3.08
C ILE A 474 -10.93 45.55 4.21
N GLU A 475 -12.02 45.53 4.99
CA GLU A 475 -12.19 46.41 6.16
C GLU A 475 -11.07 46.20 7.19
N LYS A 476 -10.73 44.95 7.48
CA LYS A 476 -9.70 44.60 8.46
C LYS A 476 -8.29 44.93 7.98
N ILE A 477 -7.99 44.72 6.70
CA ILE A 477 -6.73 45.13 6.07
C ILE A 477 -6.53 46.64 6.16
N GLN A 478 -7.58 47.44 5.94
CA GLN A 478 -7.50 48.90 6.05
C GLN A 478 -7.25 49.40 7.48
N ASN A 479 -7.55 48.56 8.48
CA ASN A 479 -7.29 48.84 9.90
C ASN A 479 -6.02 48.16 10.43
N ASP A 480 -5.19 47.59 9.56
CA ASP A 480 -3.99 46.82 9.91
C ASP A 480 -4.25 45.65 10.90
N GLU A 481 -5.47 45.09 10.87
CA GLU A 481 -5.83 43.92 11.65
C GLU A 481 -5.47 42.65 10.88
N LEU A 482 -4.68 41.75 11.48
CA LEU A 482 -4.17 40.56 10.78
C LEU A 482 -5.12 39.35 10.77
N TYR A 483 -6.15 39.34 11.62
CA TYR A 483 -6.99 38.15 11.82
C TYR A 483 -8.45 38.52 12.10
N SER A 484 -9.37 37.74 11.54
CA SER A 484 -10.80 37.82 11.86
C SER A 484 -11.50 36.47 11.76
N GLU A 485 -12.66 36.35 12.42
CA GLU A 485 -13.48 35.15 12.49
C GLU A 485 -14.90 35.43 12.01
N THR A 486 -15.52 34.49 11.28
CA THR A 486 -16.93 34.60 10.91
C THR A 486 -17.60 33.24 10.79
N GLY A 487 -18.89 33.16 11.15
CA GLY A 487 -19.66 31.91 11.14
C GLY A 487 -19.43 30.98 12.34
N TRP A 488 -18.56 31.34 13.28
CA TRP A 488 -18.35 30.59 14.52
C TRP A 488 -19.47 30.85 15.54
N PRO A 489 -19.88 29.83 16.33
CA PRO A 489 -20.79 30.04 17.45
C PRO A 489 -20.13 30.95 18.50
N ALA A 490 -20.93 31.86 19.06
CA ALA A 490 -20.52 32.82 20.09
C ALA A 490 -20.20 32.16 21.44
#